data_AF-A0A3P6RQD1-F1
#
_entry.id   AF-A0A3P6RQD1-F1
#
_cell.length_a   1.000
_cell.length_b   1.000
_cell.length_c   1.000
_cell.angle_alpha   90.00
_cell.angle_beta   90.00
_cell.angle_gamma   90.00
#
_symmetry.space_group_name_H-M   'P 1'
#
loop_
_entity.id
_entity.type
_entity.pdbx_description
1 polymer ?
#
loop_
_entity_poly.entity_id
_entity_poly.type
_entity_poly.pdbx_seq_one_letter_code
_entity_poly.pdbx_strand_id
1 'polypeptide(L)'
;MYLCSPYVTSIPELLQYGLRLTAMPLHDATRDLILLNQQRLSDVEMNLQLEANNEQLESMAKDLEVEKGKTDALLSEMLPATVAHQLKAGQTVEAREYESATIMFSDVPSFQQIVPLCQPKDVVYLLNNLFTRFDRLVVLQKQLLNQQFQAYKVETVGDSYMSVGGIPDLVDDHCEIICHLALGKQ
;
A
#
# COMPACT_ATOMS: atom_id res chain seq x y z
N MET A 1 22.40 41.98 -61.63
CA MET A 1 22.54 41.70 -60.18
C MET A 1 21.52 40.63 -59.85
N TYR A 2 21.90 39.54 -59.18
CA TYR A 2 20.99 38.46 -58.81
C TYR A 2 20.78 38.52 -57.30
N LEU A 3 19.52 38.66 -56.86
CA LEU A 3 19.13 38.73 -55.46
C LEU A 3 18.37 37.44 -55.15
N CYS A 4 18.85 36.66 -54.18
CA CYS A 4 18.26 35.37 -53.86
C CYS A 4 18.56 34.99 -52.40
N SER A 5 17.59 34.31 -51.79
CA SER A 5 17.73 33.67 -50.48
C SER A 5 17.95 32.17 -50.66
N PRO A 6 18.73 31.54 -49.78
CA PRO A 6 18.95 30.10 -49.85
C PRO A 6 17.66 29.34 -49.54
N TYR A 7 17.43 28.24 -50.24
CA TYR A 7 16.27 27.39 -50.01
C TYR A 7 16.56 26.40 -48.88
N VAL A 8 16.26 26.82 -47.64
CA VAL A 8 16.47 26.04 -46.41
C VAL A 8 15.33 26.30 -45.42
N THR A 9 14.95 25.29 -44.64
CA THR A 9 13.74 25.32 -43.79
C THR A 9 14.00 25.03 -42.32
N SER A 10 15.23 24.65 -41.96
CA SER A 10 15.62 24.30 -40.59
C SER A 10 17.07 24.68 -40.28
N ILE A 11 17.40 24.83 -38.99
CA ILE A 11 18.78 25.11 -38.55
C ILE A 11 19.75 23.95 -38.90
N PRO A 12 19.38 22.66 -38.73
CA PRO A 12 20.25 21.55 -39.14
C PRO A 12 20.60 21.56 -40.63
N GLU A 13 19.61 21.85 -41.50
CA GLU A 13 19.81 21.95 -42.95
C GLU A 13 20.73 23.12 -43.31
N LEU A 14 20.56 24.27 -42.65
CA LEU A 14 21.45 25.43 -42.79
C LEU A 14 22.91 25.07 -42.45
N LEU A 15 23.11 24.37 -41.33
CA LEU A 15 24.45 23.94 -40.88
C LEU A 15 25.06 22.88 -41.82
N GLN A 16 24.26 21.99 -42.39
CA GLN A 16 24.72 20.97 -43.34
C GLN A 16 25.33 21.58 -44.60
N TYR A 17 24.82 22.73 -45.05
CA TYR A 17 25.39 23.50 -46.15
C TYR A 17 26.51 24.47 -45.72
N GLY A 18 26.94 24.42 -44.45
CA GLY A 18 27.99 25.29 -43.90
C GLY A 18 27.56 26.75 -43.72
N LEU A 19 26.26 27.04 -43.86
CA LEU A 19 25.70 28.37 -43.66
C LEU A 19 25.40 28.61 -42.17
N ARG A 20 25.45 29.87 -41.75
CA ARG A 20 25.11 30.30 -40.39
C ARG A 20 23.96 31.28 -40.42
N LEU A 21 23.11 31.24 -39.39
CA LEU A 21 21.95 32.14 -39.29
C LEU A 21 22.38 33.61 -39.25
N THR A 22 23.57 33.88 -38.71
CA THR A 22 24.19 35.21 -38.67
C THR A 22 24.56 35.77 -40.04
N ALA A 23 24.68 34.92 -41.07
CA ALA A 23 24.97 35.33 -42.43
C ALA A 23 23.70 35.75 -43.21
N MET A 24 22.51 35.52 -42.66
CA MET A 24 21.24 35.94 -43.24
C MET A 24 20.84 37.34 -42.74
N PRO A 25 20.46 38.26 -43.65
CA PRO A 25 19.94 39.57 -43.26
C PRO A 25 18.70 39.45 -42.36
N LEU A 26 18.54 40.39 -41.43
CA LEU A 26 17.38 40.42 -40.50
C LEU A 26 16.04 40.63 -41.22
N HIS A 27 16.05 41.23 -42.40
CA HIS A 27 14.86 41.48 -43.21
C HIS A 27 14.55 40.33 -44.19
N ASP A 28 15.34 39.25 -44.16
CA ASP A 28 15.09 38.08 -44.99
C ASP A 28 13.98 37.22 -44.35
N ALA A 29 12.84 37.09 -45.03
CA ALA A 29 11.71 36.28 -44.56
C ALA A 29 12.07 34.79 -44.35
N THR A 30 13.08 34.28 -45.05
CA THR A 30 13.56 32.90 -44.91
C THR A 30 14.15 32.65 -43.51
N ARG A 31 14.74 33.68 -42.90
CA ARG A 31 15.28 33.61 -41.53
C ARG A 31 14.18 33.42 -40.50
N ASP A 32 13.08 34.18 -40.62
CA ASP A 32 11.93 34.06 -39.72
C ASP A 32 11.26 32.68 -39.86
N LEU A 33 11.18 32.17 -41.08
CA LEU A 33 10.60 30.86 -41.37
C LEU A 33 11.40 29.71 -40.74
N ILE A 34 12.74 29.77 -40.78
CA ILE A 34 13.62 28.80 -40.10
C ILE A 34 13.42 28.85 -38.58
N LEU A 35 13.35 30.05 -37.99
CA LEU A 35 13.17 30.23 -36.55
C LEU A 35 11.81 29.74 -36.08
N LEU A 36 10.74 30.06 -36.81
CA LEU A 36 9.38 29.57 -36.55
C LEU A 36 9.31 28.04 -36.59
N ASN A 37 9.96 27.40 -37.58
CA ASN A 37 9.98 25.95 -37.66
C ASN A 37 10.78 25.33 -36.50
N GLN A 38 11.93 25.93 -36.13
CA GLN A 38 12.72 25.47 -34.99
C GLN A 38 11.94 25.56 -33.66
N GLN A 39 11.24 26.68 -33.45
CA GLN A 39 10.39 26.87 -32.28
C GLN A 39 9.26 25.82 -32.26
N ARG A 40 8.55 25.66 -33.39
CA ARG A 40 7.48 24.65 -33.52
C ARG A 40 7.98 23.23 -33.22
N LEU A 41 9.17 22.86 -33.69
CA LEU A 41 9.76 21.55 -33.41
C LEU A 41 10.09 21.39 -31.91
N SER A 42 10.68 22.41 -31.28
CA SER A 42 10.95 22.42 -29.84
C SER A 42 9.67 22.32 -29.01
N ASP A 43 8.59 23.00 -29.42
CA ASP A 43 7.29 22.94 -28.74
C ASP A 43 6.69 21.54 -28.85
N VAL A 44 6.78 20.90 -30.03
CA VAL A 44 6.32 19.52 -30.23
C VAL A 44 7.12 18.54 -29.37
N GLU A 45 8.45 18.67 -29.33
CA GLU A 45 9.32 17.81 -28.52
C GLU A 45 9.01 17.97 -27.02
N MET A 46 8.83 19.19 -26.54
CA MET A 46 8.46 19.47 -25.15
C MET A 46 7.10 18.87 -24.80
N ASN A 47 6.09 19.00 -25.67
CA ASN A 47 4.77 18.43 -25.43
C ASN A 47 4.82 16.89 -25.37
N LEU A 48 5.54 16.24 -26.29
CA LEU A 48 5.72 14.79 -26.25
C LEU A 48 6.39 14.33 -24.96
N GLN A 49 7.38 15.08 -24.47
CA GLN A 49 8.05 14.75 -23.21
C GLN A 49 7.14 14.98 -21.99
N LEU A 50 6.28 15.99 -22.02
CA LEU A 50 5.27 16.22 -20.98
C LEU A 50 4.22 15.10 -20.97
N GLU A 51 3.76 14.65 -22.14
CA GLU A 51 2.83 13.53 -22.26
C GLU A 51 3.45 12.25 -21.68
N ALA A 52 4.67 11.90 -22.08
CA ALA A 52 5.37 10.73 -21.56
C ALA A 52 5.61 10.81 -20.04
N ASN A 53 5.98 11.98 -19.52
CA ASN A 53 6.15 12.17 -18.08
C ASN A 53 4.82 12.06 -17.31
N ASN A 54 3.73 12.61 -17.86
CA ASN A 54 2.40 12.48 -17.25
C ASN A 54 1.95 11.02 -17.20
N GLU A 55 2.13 10.26 -18.30
CA GLU A 55 1.83 8.83 -18.32
C GLU A 55 2.65 8.05 -17.28
N GLN A 56 3.95 8.37 -17.15
CA GLN A 56 4.80 7.77 -16.12
C GLN A 56 4.34 8.13 -14.71
N LEU A 57 3.99 9.39 -14.45
CA LEU A 57 3.48 9.85 -13.16
C LEU A 57 2.16 9.15 -12.80
N GLU A 58 1.25 9.00 -13.76
CA GLU A 58 -0.02 8.28 -13.56
C GLU A 58 0.22 6.81 -13.22
N SER A 59 1.13 6.13 -13.93
CA SER A 59 1.50 4.75 -13.62
C SER A 59 2.11 4.63 -12.22
N MET A 60 3.07 5.50 -11.89
CA MET A 60 3.72 5.51 -10.57
C MET A 60 2.72 5.78 -9.44
N ALA A 61 1.79 6.73 -9.64
CA ALA A 61 0.75 7.04 -8.67
C ALA A 61 -0.18 5.84 -8.43
N LYS A 62 -0.52 5.10 -9.50
CA LYS A 62 -1.34 3.88 -9.41
C LYS A 62 -0.62 2.78 -8.63
N ASP A 63 0.65 2.53 -8.94
CA ASP A 63 1.45 1.51 -8.24
C ASP A 63 1.62 1.87 -6.76
N LEU A 64 1.86 3.15 -6.47
CA LEU A 64 1.94 3.66 -5.10
C LEU A 64 0.63 3.43 -4.33
N GLU A 65 -0.52 3.67 -4.94
CA GLU A 65 -1.82 3.44 -4.29
C GLU A 65 -2.05 1.96 -4.01
N VAL A 66 -1.64 1.06 -4.92
CA VAL A 66 -1.73 -0.39 -4.71
C VAL A 66 -0.86 -0.83 -3.53
N GLU A 67 0.40 -0.40 -3.48
CA GLU A 67 1.32 -0.76 -2.39
C GLU A 67 0.90 -0.15 -1.06
N LYS A 68 0.38 1.08 -1.07
CA LYS A 68 -0.22 1.72 0.10
C LYS A 68 -1.42 0.91 0.61
N GLY A 69 -2.31 0.48 -0.28
CA GLY A 69 -3.46 -0.37 0.09
C GLY A 69 -3.05 -1.69 0.72
N LYS A 70 -2.01 -2.36 0.19
CA LYS A 70 -1.46 -3.60 0.78
C LYS A 70 -0.90 -3.37 2.18
N THR A 71 -0.13 -2.29 2.35
CA THR A 71 0.46 -1.91 3.64
C THR A 71 -0.63 -1.59 4.66
N ASP A 72 -1.66 -0.88 4.21
CA ASP A 72 -2.81 -0.50 5.04
C ASP A 72 -3.65 -1.69 5.50
N ALA A 73 -3.83 -2.69 4.63
CA ALA A 73 -4.50 -3.94 4.95
C ALA A 73 -3.70 -4.73 5.99
N LEU A 74 -2.40 -4.92 5.76
CA LEU A 74 -1.53 -5.66 6.66
C LEU A 74 -1.49 -5.06 8.07
N LEU A 75 -1.38 -3.73 8.18
CA LEU A 75 -1.39 -3.06 9.48
C LEU A 75 -2.71 -3.27 10.24
N SER A 76 -3.82 -3.33 9.51
CA SER A 76 -5.16 -3.54 10.08
C SER A 76 -5.40 -4.99 10.50
N GLU A 77 -4.66 -5.94 9.93
CA GLU A 77 -4.68 -7.35 10.34
C GLU A 77 -3.84 -7.59 11.60
N MET A 78 -2.71 -6.89 11.75
CA MET A 78 -1.81 -7.07 12.88
C MET A 78 -2.24 -6.35 14.17
N LEU A 79 -2.91 -5.20 14.04
CA LEU A 79 -3.21 -4.33 15.18
C LEU A 79 -4.72 -4.03 15.26
N PRO A 80 -5.23 -3.76 16.47
CA PRO A 80 -6.59 -3.25 16.61
C PRO A 80 -6.79 -1.96 15.81
N ALA A 81 -7.99 -1.75 15.28
CA ALA A 81 -8.30 -0.63 14.38
C ALA A 81 -7.94 0.74 14.96
N THR A 82 -8.19 0.94 16.26
CA THR A 82 -7.89 2.18 16.97
C THR A 82 -6.39 2.45 17.08
N VAL A 83 -5.58 1.42 17.31
CA VAL A 83 -4.12 1.50 17.35
C VAL A 83 -3.55 1.70 15.95
N ALA A 84 -4.02 0.94 14.96
CA ALA A 84 -3.61 1.08 13.57
C ALA A 84 -3.87 2.50 13.04
N HIS A 85 -5.04 3.09 13.34
CA HIS A 85 -5.37 4.45 12.92
C HIS A 85 -4.44 5.51 13.55
N GLN A 86 -4.12 5.38 14.85
CA GLN A 86 -3.19 6.29 15.52
C GLN A 86 -1.80 6.23 14.88
N LEU A 87 -1.28 5.03 14.62
CA LEU A 87 0.01 4.85 13.97
C LEU A 87 0.03 5.42 12.54
N LYS A 88 -1.05 5.22 11.77
CA LYS A 88 -1.20 5.82 10.44
C LYS A 88 -1.23 7.36 10.48
N ALA A 89 -1.78 7.93 11.55
CA ALA A 89 -1.79 9.37 11.77
C ALA A 89 -0.45 9.92 12.28
N GLY A 90 0.58 9.08 12.45
CA GLY A 90 1.88 9.47 13.00
C GLY A 90 1.84 9.78 14.50
N GLN A 91 0.80 9.32 15.20
CA GLN A 91 0.64 9.52 16.64
C GLN A 91 1.38 8.41 17.41
N THR A 92 1.89 8.76 18.59
CA THR A 92 2.46 7.77 19.52
C THR A 92 1.34 7.02 20.24
N VAL A 93 1.51 5.71 20.41
CA VAL A 93 0.59 4.86 21.16
C VAL A 93 1.18 4.64 22.55
N GLU A 94 0.63 5.34 23.54
CA GLU A 94 1.04 5.20 24.94
C GLU A 94 0.49 3.91 25.55
N ALA A 95 1.22 3.38 26.54
CA ALA A 95 0.74 2.26 27.34
C ALA A 95 -0.53 2.68 28.11
N ARG A 96 -1.52 1.77 28.15
CA ARG A 96 -2.80 2.00 28.81
C ARG A 96 -3.06 0.92 29.86
N GLU A 97 -3.62 1.36 30.98
CA GLU A 97 -4.21 0.48 31.99
C GLU A 97 -5.71 0.39 31.72
N TYR A 98 -6.26 -0.83 31.85
CA TYR A 98 -7.68 -1.10 31.63
C TYR A 98 -8.25 -1.66 32.93
N GLU A 99 -9.32 -1.05 33.44
CA GLU A 99 -9.95 -1.46 34.71
C GLU A 99 -10.64 -2.83 34.63
N SER A 100 -11.16 -3.18 33.44
CA SER A 100 -11.87 -4.42 33.20
C SER A 100 -11.54 -4.98 31.82
N ALA A 101 -11.21 -6.27 31.77
CA ALA A 101 -10.94 -7.02 30.54
C ALA A 101 -11.18 -8.50 30.80
N THR A 102 -11.46 -9.27 29.74
CA THR A 102 -11.55 -10.73 29.82
C THR A 102 -10.54 -11.36 28.89
N ILE A 103 -9.77 -12.32 29.39
CA ILE A 103 -8.72 -12.99 28.65
C ILE A 103 -9.04 -14.49 28.57
N MET A 104 -8.95 -15.04 27.37
CA MET A 104 -9.04 -16.49 27.14
C MET A 104 -7.68 -17.00 26.67
N PHE A 105 -7.25 -18.10 27.30
CA PHE A 105 -6.13 -18.93 26.87
C PHE A 105 -6.66 -20.29 26.43
N SER A 106 -6.17 -20.78 25.31
CA SER A 106 -6.40 -22.16 24.84
C SER A 106 -5.06 -22.77 24.48
N ASP A 107 -4.77 -23.96 24.96
CA ASP A 107 -3.49 -24.64 24.73
C ASP A 107 -3.71 -26.06 24.21
N VAL A 108 -2.72 -26.62 23.51
CA VAL A 108 -2.81 -27.99 23.00
C VAL A 108 -2.34 -28.96 24.09
N PRO A 109 -3.20 -29.86 24.57
CA PRO A 109 -2.81 -30.77 25.64
C PRO A 109 -1.63 -31.67 25.21
N SER A 110 -0.63 -31.77 26.07
CA SER A 110 0.57 -32.59 25.85
C SER A 110 1.38 -32.24 24.60
N PHE A 111 1.28 -31.01 24.09
CA PHE A 111 2.01 -30.60 22.88
C PHE A 111 3.51 -30.85 22.96
N GLN A 112 4.14 -30.55 24.10
CA GLN A 112 5.58 -30.75 24.32
C GLN A 112 5.99 -32.23 24.22
N GLN A 113 5.05 -33.17 24.43
CA GLN A 113 5.29 -34.61 24.27
C GLN A 113 5.07 -35.08 22.83
N ILE A 114 4.19 -34.41 22.09
CA ILE A 114 3.84 -34.74 20.70
C ILE A 114 4.90 -34.22 19.73
N VAL A 115 5.40 -32.99 19.95
CA VAL A 115 6.34 -32.31 19.05
C VAL A 115 7.59 -33.16 18.72
N PRO A 116 8.28 -33.80 19.68
CA PRO A 116 9.45 -34.62 19.39
C PRO A 116 9.15 -35.88 18.56
N LEU A 117 7.89 -36.34 18.53
CA LEU A 117 7.46 -37.56 17.84
C LEU A 117 6.98 -37.30 16.41
N CYS A 118 6.82 -36.03 16.02
CA CYS A 118 6.27 -35.63 14.73
C CYS A 118 7.35 -35.03 13.82
N GLN A 119 7.11 -35.08 12.50
CA GLN A 119 7.94 -34.29 11.58
C GLN A 119 7.59 -32.81 11.73
N PRO A 120 8.57 -31.89 11.63
CA PRO A 120 8.32 -30.45 11.76
C PRO A 120 7.19 -29.93 10.86
N LYS A 121 7.11 -30.44 9.62
CA LYS A 121 6.04 -30.09 8.67
C LYS A 121 4.63 -30.42 9.19
N ASP A 122 4.49 -31.53 9.92
CA ASP A 122 3.20 -32.02 10.39
C ASP A 122 2.74 -31.22 11.62
N VAL A 123 3.70 -30.81 12.46
CA VAL A 123 3.45 -29.89 13.59
C VAL A 123 2.97 -28.53 13.09
N VAL A 124 3.66 -27.95 12.10
CA VAL A 124 3.26 -26.67 11.50
C VAL A 124 1.88 -26.78 10.85
N TYR A 125 1.62 -27.88 10.14
CA TYR A 125 0.31 -28.11 9.53
C TYR A 125 -0.81 -28.19 10.58
N LEU A 126 -0.58 -28.91 11.69
CA LEU A 126 -1.53 -29.01 12.80
C LEU A 126 -1.85 -27.62 13.40
N LEU A 127 -0.82 -26.86 13.77
CA LEU A 127 -0.99 -25.52 14.37
C LEU A 127 -1.70 -24.55 13.42
N ASN A 128 -1.30 -24.53 12.15
CA ASN A 128 -1.95 -23.69 11.15
C ASN A 128 -3.44 -24.03 11.02
N ASN A 129 -3.80 -25.32 10.98
CA ASN A 129 -5.20 -25.72 10.91
C ASN A 129 -5.99 -25.34 12.17
N LEU A 130 -5.40 -25.46 13.35
CA LEU A 130 -6.03 -25.10 14.62
C LEU A 130 -6.27 -23.59 14.70
N PHE A 131 -5.21 -22.79 14.52
CA PHE A 131 -5.29 -21.34 14.61
C PHE A 131 -6.17 -20.74 13.52
N THR A 132 -6.14 -21.27 12.30
CA THR A 132 -7.06 -20.83 11.23
C THR A 132 -8.53 -21.04 11.63
N ARG A 133 -8.86 -22.12 12.38
CA ARG A 133 -10.23 -22.34 12.86
C ARG A 133 -10.61 -21.37 13.97
N PHE A 134 -9.71 -21.08 14.91
CA PHE A 134 -9.96 -20.07 15.94
C PHE A 134 -10.11 -18.67 15.35
N ASP A 135 -9.26 -18.29 14.40
CA ASP A 135 -9.33 -17.00 13.72
C ASP A 135 -10.67 -16.84 12.98
N ARG A 136 -11.19 -17.92 12.38
CA ARG A 136 -12.54 -17.92 11.80
C ARG A 136 -13.63 -17.69 12.83
N LEU A 137 -13.54 -18.27 14.04
CA LEU A 137 -14.54 -18.04 15.08
C LEU A 137 -14.55 -16.57 15.54
N VAL A 138 -13.37 -15.97 15.72
CA VAL A 138 -13.24 -14.54 16.02
C VAL A 138 -13.88 -13.68 14.94
N VAL A 139 -13.65 -13.99 13.66
CA VAL A 139 -14.24 -13.27 12.53
C VAL A 139 -15.76 -13.48 12.41
N LEU A 140 -16.26 -14.71 12.60
CA LEU A 140 -17.69 -15.02 12.50
C LEU A 140 -18.50 -14.35 13.61
N GLN A 141 -17.95 -14.27 14.83
CA GLN A 141 -18.59 -13.58 15.94
C GLN A 141 -18.94 -12.12 15.58
N LYS A 142 -18.04 -11.44 14.85
CA LYS A 142 -18.25 -10.08 14.35
C LYS A 142 -19.50 -9.95 13.48
N GLN A 143 -19.77 -10.96 12.65
CA GLN A 143 -20.90 -10.95 11.73
C GLN A 143 -22.22 -11.28 12.43
N LEU A 144 -22.20 -12.19 13.40
CA LEU A 144 -23.41 -12.70 14.05
C LEU A 144 -23.99 -11.74 15.08
N LEU A 145 -23.14 -11.06 15.85
CA LEU A 145 -23.62 -10.25 16.97
C LEU A 145 -24.10 -8.85 16.55
N ASN A 146 -23.89 -8.41 15.30
CA ASN A 146 -24.07 -7.01 14.87
C ASN A 146 -23.42 -5.99 15.84
N GLN A 147 -22.50 -6.46 16.68
CA GLN A 147 -21.81 -5.66 17.68
C GLN A 147 -20.63 -4.97 17.00
N GLN A 148 -20.43 -3.70 17.33
CA GLN A 148 -19.26 -2.95 16.84
C GLN A 148 -17.94 -3.50 17.37
N PHE A 149 -17.98 -4.38 18.37
CA PHE A 149 -16.82 -4.84 19.10
C PHE A 149 -16.66 -6.36 19.01
N GLN A 150 -15.41 -6.80 18.93
CA GLN A 150 -15.01 -8.19 18.70
C GLN A 150 -13.97 -8.59 19.75
N ALA A 151 -13.78 -9.89 19.97
CA ALA A 151 -12.58 -10.38 20.62
C ALA A 151 -11.34 -10.00 19.78
N TYR A 152 -10.28 -9.56 20.42
CA TYR A 152 -8.99 -9.31 19.79
C TYR A 152 -8.07 -10.51 20.03
N LYS A 153 -7.54 -11.07 18.95
CA LYS A 153 -6.48 -12.09 19.03
C LYS A 153 -5.17 -11.42 19.41
N VAL A 154 -4.51 -11.93 20.44
CA VAL A 154 -3.17 -11.50 20.84
C VAL A 154 -2.16 -12.46 20.25
N GLU A 155 -1.09 -11.91 19.65
CA GLU A 155 0.01 -12.72 19.12
C GLU A 155 0.76 -13.42 20.26
N THR A 156 0.96 -14.72 20.10
CA THR A 156 1.57 -15.61 21.09
C THR A 156 2.69 -16.44 20.46
N VAL A 157 3.43 -17.17 21.30
CA VAL A 157 4.47 -18.10 20.87
C VAL A 157 4.08 -19.53 21.27
N GLY A 158 4.24 -20.48 20.35
CA GLY A 158 4.01 -21.90 20.61
C GLY A 158 2.61 -22.36 20.23
N ASP A 159 2.03 -23.21 21.08
CA ASP A 159 0.73 -23.87 20.90
C ASP A 159 -0.44 -23.16 21.61
N SER A 160 -0.12 -22.13 22.40
CA SER A 160 -1.13 -21.36 23.11
C SER A 160 -1.76 -20.30 22.21
N TYR A 161 -3.09 -20.25 22.17
CA TYR A 161 -3.90 -19.21 21.53
C TYR A 161 -4.44 -18.27 22.60
N MET A 162 -4.27 -16.96 22.41
CA MET A 162 -4.76 -15.94 23.33
C MET A 162 -5.73 -14.99 22.62
N SER A 163 -6.85 -14.73 23.28
CA SER A 163 -7.82 -13.72 22.85
C SER A 163 -8.30 -12.88 24.04
N VAL A 164 -8.63 -11.63 23.77
CA VAL A 164 -8.99 -10.65 24.78
C VAL A 164 -10.26 -9.90 24.37
N GLY A 165 -11.19 -9.73 25.30
CA GLY A 165 -12.37 -8.89 25.17
C GLY A 165 -12.24 -7.66 26.05
N GLY A 166 -12.78 -6.53 25.59
CA GLY A 166 -12.73 -5.24 26.31
C GLY A 166 -11.42 -4.47 26.14
N ILE A 167 -10.50 -4.94 25.29
CA ILE A 167 -9.24 -4.26 24.94
C ILE A 167 -9.04 -4.32 23.41
N PRO A 168 -8.56 -3.23 22.77
CA PRO A 168 -8.33 -1.90 23.36
C PRO A 168 -9.61 -1.07 23.47
N ASP A 169 -10.68 -1.51 22.83
CA ASP A 169 -11.98 -0.86 22.89
C ASP A 169 -12.77 -1.45 24.06
N LEU A 170 -13.11 -0.60 25.03
CA LEU A 170 -13.84 -0.98 26.24
C LEU A 170 -15.27 -1.39 25.90
N VAL A 171 -15.72 -2.53 26.43
CA VAL A 171 -17.06 -3.09 26.20
C VAL A 171 -17.56 -3.73 27.48
N ASP A 172 -18.76 -3.37 27.93
CA ASP A 172 -19.32 -3.91 29.19
C ASP A 172 -19.55 -5.44 29.11
N ASP A 173 -19.96 -5.94 27.95
CA ASP A 173 -20.23 -7.36 27.70
C ASP A 173 -18.97 -8.17 27.31
N HIS A 174 -17.77 -7.70 27.66
CA HIS A 174 -16.50 -8.36 27.32
C HIS A 174 -16.43 -9.82 27.77
N CYS A 175 -17.04 -10.16 28.90
CA CYS A 175 -17.13 -11.53 29.42
C CYS A 175 -17.96 -12.43 28.51
N GLU A 176 -19.12 -11.93 28.05
CA GLU A 176 -20.03 -12.67 27.19
C GLU A 176 -19.39 -12.93 25.81
N ILE A 177 -18.71 -11.93 25.26
CA ILE A 177 -17.96 -12.04 24.00
C ILE A 177 -16.96 -13.19 24.07
N ILE A 178 -16.14 -13.24 25.12
CA ILE A 178 -15.15 -14.31 25.28
C ILE A 178 -15.81 -15.68 25.55
N CYS A 179 -16.90 -15.72 26.31
CA CYS A 179 -17.65 -16.97 26.55
C CYS A 179 -18.23 -17.55 25.26
N HIS A 180 -18.81 -16.73 24.37
CA HIS A 180 -19.32 -17.21 23.09
C HIS A 180 -18.21 -17.73 22.19
N LEU A 181 -17.05 -17.04 22.17
CA LEU A 181 -15.87 -17.50 21.45
C LEU A 181 -15.38 -18.86 21.97
N ALA A 182 -15.29 -19.02 23.29
CA ALA A 182 -14.86 -20.26 23.94
C ALA A 182 -15.82 -21.43 23.68
N LEU A 183 -17.12 -21.17 23.62
CA LEU A 183 -18.12 -22.18 23.29
C LEU A 183 -18.15 -22.54 21.80
N GLY A 184 -17.56 -21.71 20.94
CA GLY A 184 -17.64 -21.88 19.48
C GLY A 184 -19.08 -21.85 18.96
N LYS A 185 -19.98 -21.14 19.66
CA LYS A 185 -21.39 -21.05 19.25
C LYS A 185 -21.49 -20.37 17.89
N GLN A 186 -22.07 -21.10 16.93
CA GLN A 186 -22.51 -20.61 15.61
C GLN A 186 -23.96 -20.13 15.69
#